data_AF-A0A256YIL9-F1
#
_entry.id   AF-A0A256YIL9-F1
#
_cell.length_a   1.000
_cell.length_b   1.000
_cell.length_c   1.000
_cell.angle_alpha   90.00
_cell.angle_beta   90.00
_cell.angle_gamma   90.00
#
_symmetry.space_group_name_H-M   'P 1'
#
loop_
_entity.id
_entity.type
_entity.pdbx_description
1 polymer ?
#
loop_
_entity_poly.entity_id
_entity_poly.type
_entity_poly.pdbx_seq_one_letter_code
_entity_poly.pdbx_strand_id
1 'polypeptide(L)'
;MKAYVSIDIEGLPGIASITMVTPTRSQYSRGSKIMTSIAKEIANLLFENGFERVVIADSHGYMTNIDYLEMPRGTSIIQGYPRPYSMVYGLDKDFDAALFIGYHTAAGTIHGFLDHTMSGRVFHEIIVNGIRASEYLLNALYAGEKNVPVILVAGDEYLRSDVQKHTPWTVFIDLKKGITRYAARFDSYEEVIDKLRKGVQIAINRLKRGEAKPYT
;
A
#
# COMPACT_ATOMS: atom_id res chain seq x y z
N MET A 1 -14.68 -6.35 -13.25
CA MET A 1 -13.54 -6.72 -12.37
C MET A 1 -13.65 -5.99 -11.03
N LYS A 2 -13.17 -6.59 -9.93
CA LYS A 2 -13.15 -6.06 -8.57
C LYS A 2 -11.71 -5.95 -8.05
N ALA A 3 -11.28 -4.75 -7.68
CA ALA A 3 -9.95 -4.50 -7.11
C ALA A 3 -10.02 -4.30 -5.60
N TYR A 4 -9.04 -4.86 -4.90
CA TYR A 4 -8.77 -4.56 -3.50
C TYR A 4 -7.54 -3.66 -3.40
N VAL A 5 -7.63 -2.60 -2.62
CA VAL A 5 -6.52 -1.68 -2.36
C VAL A 5 -6.32 -1.61 -0.86
N SER A 6 -5.19 -2.10 -0.35
CA SER A 6 -4.75 -1.74 1.00
C SER A 6 -3.85 -0.52 0.86
N ILE A 7 -4.19 0.56 1.56
CA ILE A 7 -3.39 1.79 1.54
C ILE A 7 -2.91 2.13 2.95
N ASP A 8 -1.60 2.30 3.04
CA ASP A 8 -0.87 2.70 4.23
C ASP A 8 -0.26 4.10 4.01
N ILE A 9 0.25 4.76 5.05
CA ILE A 9 0.64 6.18 4.97
C ILE A 9 2.16 6.39 4.94
N GLU A 10 2.96 5.60 5.65
CA GLU A 10 4.39 5.83 5.85
C GLU A 10 5.15 5.88 4.53
N GLY A 11 4.77 5.06 3.55
CA GLY A 11 5.39 4.97 2.23
C GLY A 11 4.86 5.95 1.19
N LEU A 12 3.85 6.78 1.50
CA LEU A 12 3.27 7.74 0.54
C LEU A 12 4.18 8.94 0.24
N PRO A 13 4.08 9.55 -0.96
CA PRO A 13 4.87 10.74 -1.30
C PRO A 13 4.58 11.90 -0.33
N GLY A 14 5.56 12.76 -0.07
CA GLY A 14 5.39 13.92 0.80
C GLY A 14 5.20 13.63 2.30
N ILE A 15 5.05 12.37 2.72
CA ILE A 15 5.08 11.96 4.13
C ILE A 15 6.54 11.92 4.59
N ALA A 16 6.93 12.92 5.40
CA ALA A 16 8.32 13.16 5.79
C ALA A 16 8.57 13.13 7.30
N SER A 17 7.53 12.92 8.11
CA SER A 17 7.66 12.88 9.57
C SER A 17 6.60 12.02 10.24
N ILE A 18 6.94 11.46 11.40
CA ILE A 18 5.99 10.75 12.29
C ILE A 18 4.80 11.63 12.71
N THR A 19 4.99 12.96 12.74
CA THR A 19 3.92 13.94 13.03
C THR A 19 2.85 14.01 11.96
N MET A 20 3.12 13.50 10.76
CA MET A 20 2.16 13.44 9.65
C MET A 20 1.33 12.15 9.66
N VAL A 21 1.76 11.14 10.41
CA VAL A 21 1.11 9.82 10.44
C VAL A 21 0.44 9.54 11.79
N THR A 22 0.56 10.42 12.78
CA THR A 22 0.00 10.19 14.11
C THR A 22 -1.18 11.14 14.37
N PRO A 23 -2.43 10.64 14.57
CA PRO A 23 -3.65 11.45 14.70
C PRO A 23 -3.58 12.65 15.65
N THR A 24 -2.82 12.52 16.74
CA THR A 24 -2.68 13.55 17.79
C THR A 24 -1.54 14.55 17.54
N ARG A 25 -0.93 14.54 16.35
CA ARG A 25 0.22 15.39 16.03
C ARG A 25 -0.14 16.47 15.01
N SER A 26 0.61 17.57 15.07
CA SER A 26 0.30 18.84 14.38
C SER A 26 0.18 18.75 12.86
N GLN A 27 0.78 17.76 12.21
CA GLN A 27 0.81 17.65 10.75
C GLN A 27 -0.03 16.48 10.22
N TYR A 28 -0.80 15.81 11.08
CA TYR A 28 -1.59 14.64 10.69
C TYR A 28 -2.59 14.94 9.57
N SER A 29 -3.30 16.07 9.66
CA SER A 29 -4.26 16.49 8.62
C SER A 29 -3.62 16.61 7.24
N ARG A 30 -2.35 17.05 7.17
CA ARG A 30 -1.58 17.10 5.92
C ARG A 30 -1.29 15.69 5.39
N GLY A 31 -0.96 14.75 6.26
CA GLY A 31 -0.77 13.34 5.89
C GLY A 31 -2.07 12.69 5.41
N SER A 32 -3.16 12.85 6.15
CA SER A 32 -4.50 12.36 5.78
C SER A 32 -4.95 12.91 4.42
N LYS A 33 -4.70 14.20 4.14
CA LYS A 33 -5.00 14.81 2.83
C LYS A 33 -4.22 14.16 1.68
N ILE A 34 -2.94 13.88 1.89
CA ILE A 34 -2.10 13.16 0.90
C ILE A 34 -2.65 11.75 0.67
N MET A 35 -2.93 11.00 1.74
CA MET A 35 -3.48 9.65 1.67
C MET A 35 -4.82 9.60 0.94
N THR A 36 -5.71 10.54 1.24
CA THR A 36 -7.00 10.71 0.55
C THR A 36 -6.80 10.99 -0.94
N SER A 37 -5.89 11.89 -1.28
CA SER A 37 -5.61 12.25 -2.67
C SER A 37 -5.09 11.04 -3.46
N ILE A 38 -4.12 10.30 -2.90
CA ILE A 38 -3.58 9.10 -3.55
C ILE A 38 -4.63 7.99 -3.66
N ALA A 39 -5.45 7.77 -2.62
CA ALA A 39 -6.53 6.78 -2.66
C ALA A 39 -7.53 7.08 -3.80
N LYS A 40 -7.91 8.35 -3.93
CA LYS A 40 -8.79 8.84 -5.00
C LYS A 40 -8.19 8.63 -6.39
N GLU A 41 -6.92 8.97 -6.58
CA GLU A 41 -6.22 8.78 -7.86
C GLU A 41 -6.11 7.31 -8.23
N ILE A 42 -5.76 6.42 -7.28
CA ILE A 42 -5.71 4.98 -7.52
C ILE A 42 -7.08 4.43 -7.90
N ALA A 43 -8.14 4.85 -7.21
CA ALA A 43 -9.51 4.43 -7.54
C ALA A 43 -9.88 4.84 -8.97
N ASN A 44 -9.67 6.11 -9.34
CA ASN A 44 -9.93 6.61 -10.68
C ASN A 44 -9.15 5.83 -11.75
N LEU A 45 -7.85 5.62 -11.55
CA LEU A 45 -7.02 4.84 -12.46
C LEU A 45 -7.53 3.41 -12.65
N LEU A 46 -8.01 2.76 -11.58
CA LEU A 46 -8.59 1.43 -11.68
C LEU A 46 -9.90 1.43 -12.48
N PHE A 47 -10.79 2.40 -12.25
CA PHE A 47 -12.02 2.55 -13.02
C PHE A 47 -11.75 2.81 -14.51
N GLU A 48 -10.81 3.71 -14.82
CA GLU A 48 -10.36 4.02 -16.18
C GLU A 48 -9.81 2.79 -16.93
N ASN A 49 -9.32 1.79 -16.18
CA ASN A 49 -8.76 0.56 -16.74
C ASN A 49 -9.72 -0.65 -16.69
N GLY A 50 -11.00 -0.42 -16.40
CA GLY A 50 -12.09 -1.39 -16.53
C GLY A 50 -12.45 -2.16 -15.25
N PHE A 51 -11.96 -1.73 -14.08
CA PHE A 51 -12.55 -2.19 -12.82
C PHE A 51 -13.91 -1.54 -12.61
N GLU A 52 -14.88 -2.29 -12.07
CA GLU A 52 -16.24 -1.82 -11.81
C GLU A 52 -16.47 -1.50 -10.33
N ARG A 53 -15.66 -2.12 -9.48
CA ARG A 53 -15.70 -2.01 -8.02
C ARG A 53 -14.29 -1.92 -7.49
N VAL A 54 -14.06 -0.95 -6.62
CA VAL A 54 -12.79 -0.78 -5.90
C VAL A 54 -13.12 -0.77 -4.40
N VAL A 55 -12.48 -1.66 -3.65
CA VAL A 55 -12.54 -1.65 -2.18
C VAL A 55 -11.21 -1.15 -1.66
N ILE A 56 -11.24 -0.08 -0.86
CA ILE A 56 -10.04 0.52 -0.27
C ILE A 56 -10.06 0.28 1.24
N ALA A 57 -9.06 -0.42 1.74
CA ALA A 57 -8.79 -0.58 3.16
C ALA A 57 -7.80 0.48 3.61
N ASP A 58 -8.29 1.42 4.42
CA ASP A 58 -7.46 2.33 5.19
C ASP A 58 -6.66 1.51 6.20
N SER A 59 -5.34 1.43 6.04
CA SER A 59 -4.52 0.40 6.70
C SER A 59 -3.52 0.96 7.69
N HIS A 60 -3.63 2.25 8.03
CA HIS A 60 -2.70 2.92 8.92
C HIS A 60 -3.28 3.26 10.29
N GLY A 61 -2.55 2.95 11.38
CA GLY A 61 -2.89 3.39 12.74
C GLY A 61 -4.30 2.98 13.18
N TYR A 62 -5.17 3.95 13.46
CA TYR A 62 -6.59 3.68 13.79
C TYR A 62 -7.46 3.39 12.55
N MET A 63 -6.88 3.44 11.35
CA MET A 63 -7.53 3.15 10.07
C MET A 63 -8.66 4.13 9.75
N THR A 64 -8.49 5.41 10.07
CA THR A 64 -9.49 6.48 9.92
C THR A 64 -8.88 7.75 9.30
N ASN A 65 -8.03 7.56 8.29
CA ASN A 65 -7.20 8.58 7.67
C ASN A 65 -7.83 9.14 6.38
N ILE A 66 -8.45 8.30 5.57
CA ILE A 66 -9.05 8.68 4.28
C ILE A 66 -10.34 9.47 4.50
N ASP A 67 -10.51 10.58 3.80
CA ASP A 67 -11.79 11.29 3.75
C ASP A 67 -12.79 10.54 2.86
N TYR A 68 -13.84 10.03 3.50
CA TYR A 68 -14.94 9.33 2.83
C TYR A 68 -15.65 10.20 1.78
N LEU A 69 -15.72 11.51 2.00
CA LEU A 69 -16.47 12.43 1.13
C LEU A 69 -15.78 12.67 -0.21
N GLU A 70 -14.50 12.34 -0.34
CA GLU A 70 -13.73 12.57 -1.56
C GLU A 70 -13.70 11.37 -2.53
N MET A 71 -14.18 10.21 -2.10
CA MET A 71 -14.04 8.99 -2.89
C MET A 71 -14.99 8.93 -4.09
N PRO A 72 -14.51 8.46 -5.26
CA PRO A 72 -15.34 8.37 -6.45
C PRO A 72 -16.40 7.27 -6.34
N ARG A 73 -17.49 7.44 -7.08
CA ARG A 73 -18.58 6.46 -7.20
C ARG A 73 -18.02 5.08 -7.56
N GLY A 74 -18.53 4.04 -6.90
CA GLY A 74 -18.08 2.65 -7.11
C GLY A 74 -16.96 2.21 -6.16
N THR A 75 -16.47 3.13 -5.33
CA THR A 75 -15.54 2.85 -4.24
C THR A 75 -16.29 2.45 -2.97
N SER A 76 -15.77 1.47 -2.23
CA SER A 76 -16.16 1.19 -0.84
C SER A 76 -14.92 1.32 0.04
N ILE A 77 -15.04 1.98 1.19
CA ILE A 77 -13.91 2.19 2.11
C ILE A 77 -14.12 1.34 3.36
N ILE A 78 -13.06 0.67 3.81
CA ILE A 78 -13.00 -0.05 5.07
C ILE A 78 -12.16 0.80 6.04
N GLN A 79 -12.79 1.31 7.10
CA GLN A 79 -12.17 2.15 8.12
C GLN A 79 -12.46 1.64 9.54
N GLY A 80 -11.62 2.04 10.48
CA GLY A 80 -11.69 1.69 11.89
C GLY A 80 -10.82 0.50 12.28
N TYR A 81 -10.32 0.56 13.51
CA TYR A 81 -9.49 -0.45 14.17
C TYR A 81 -9.98 -0.64 15.63
N PRO A 82 -9.93 -1.85 16.22
CA PRO A 82 -9.42 -3.11 15.66
C PRO A 82 -10.38 -3.77 14.68
N ARG A 83 -9.84 -4.51 13.69
CA ARG A 83 -10.61 -5.36 12.77
C ARG A 83 -9.86 -6.65 12.40
N PRO A 84 -10.56 -7.77 12.09
CA PRO A 84 -9.93 -9.03 11.72
C PRO A 84 -8.98 -8.85 10.53
N TYR A 85 -7.82 -9.51 10.56
CA TYR A 85 -6.79 -9.40 9.51
C TYR A 85 -6.31 -7.97 9.20
N SER A 86 -6.59 -7.01 10.08
CA SER A 86 -6.00 -5.66 10.08
C SER A 86 -6.08 -4.98 8.69
N MET A 87 -4.94 -4.83 8.02
CA MET A 87 -4.74 -4.10 6.75
C MET A 87 -5.47 -4.73 5.55
N VAL A 88 -5.79 -6.02 5.63
CA VAL A 88 -6.39 -6.78 4.52
C VAL A 88 -7.78 -7.35 4.83
N TYR A 89 -8.48 -6.77 5.82
CA TYR A 89 -9.87 -7.15 6.13
C TYR A 89 -10.77 -7.08 4.88
N GLY A 90 -11.58 -8.11 4.67
CA GLY A 90 -12.53 -8.17 3.57
C GLY A 90 -11.91 -8.54 2.22
N LEU A 91 -10.59 -8.76 2.13
CA LEU A 91 -9.99 -9.42 0.97
C LEU A 91 -10.38 -10.90 0.98
N ASP A 92 -11.01 -11.34 -0.11
CA ASP A 92 -11.47 -12.70 -0.35
C ASP A 92 -11.24 -13.09 -1.82
N LYS A 93 -11.63 -14.32 -2.17
CA LYS A 93 -11.46 -14.90 -3.52
C LYS A 93 -12.30 -14.23 -4.62
N ASP A 94 -13.21 -13.32 -4.28
CA ASP A 94 -14.08 -12.65 -5.26
C ASP A 94 -13.41 -11.38 -5.83
N PHE A 95 -12.16 -11.09 -5.41
CA PHE A 95 -11.34 -10.02 -5.99
C PHE A 95 -10.44 -10.57 -7.10
N ASP A 96 -10.33 -9.80 -8.19
CA ASP A 96 -9.47 -10.15 -9.32
C ASP A 96 -8.01 -9.75 -9.07
N ALA A 97 -7.78 -8.75 -8.21
CA ALA A 97 -6.45 -8.22 -7.94
C ALA A 97 -6.38 -7.45 -6.62
N ALA A 98 -5.20 -7.47 -6.00
CA ALA A 98 -4.82 -6.63 -4.88
C ALA A 98 -3.73 -5.61 -5.27
N LEU A 99 -3.83 -4.40 -4.74
CA LEU A 99 -2.81 -3.35 -4.82
C LEU A 99 -2.47 -2.88 -3.41
N PHE A 100 -1.18 -2.73 -3.12
CA PHE A 100 -0.69 -2.26 -1.82
C PHE A 100 0.02 -0.92 -2.01
N ILE A 101 -0.55 0.15 -1.46
CA ILE A 101 -0.16 1.53 -1.76
C ILE A 101 0.34 2.22 -0.50
N GLY A 102 1.42 2.99 -0.60
CA GLY A 102 2.01 3.68 0.55
C GLY A 102 2.68 2.74 1.56
N TYR A 103 3.04 1.53 1.16
CA TYR A 103 3.69 0.57 2.03
C TYR A 103 5.15 0.95 2.29
N HIS A 104 5.68 0.52 3.44
CA HIS A 104 7.06 0.74 3.84
C HIS A 104 7.80 -0.56 4.09
N THR A 105 9.10 -0.44 4.32
CA THR A 105 9.98 -1.60 4.53
C THR A 105 9.90 -2.14 5.97
N ALA A 106 10.32 -3.40 6.14
CA ALA A 106 10.32 -4.11 7.41
C ALA A 106 11.23 -3.44 8.46
N ALA A 107 10.93 -3.70 9.73
CA ALA A 107 11.74 -3.25 10.87
C ALA A 107 13.22 -3.64 10.72
N GLY A 108 14.12 -2.71 11.04
CA GLY A 108 15.56 -2.88 10.95
C GLY A 108 16.10 -2.79 9.52
N THR A 109 15.40 -2.13 8.59
CA THR A 109 15.90 -1.93 7.23
C THR A 109 16.68 -0.62 7.13
N ILE A 110 17.95 -0.73 6.72
CA ILE A 110 18.82 0.44 6.54
C ILE A 110 18.19 1.39 5.51
N HIS A 111 18.14 2.67 5.88
CA HIS A 111 17.51 3.76 5.12
C HIS A 111 15.98 3.68 4.97
N GLY A 112 15.31 2.68 5.52
CA GLY A 112 13.85 2.59 5.51
C GLY A 112 13.21 3.74 6.29
N PHE A 113 12.40 4.56 5.63
CA PHE A 113 11.68 5.64 6.30
C PHE A 113 10.58 5.06 7.20
N LEU A 114 10.60 5.42 8.49
CA LEU A 114 9.71 4.90 9.54
C LEU A 114 9.58 3.37 9.52
N ASP A 115 10.67 2.67 9.19
CA ASP A 115 10.69 1.22 9.11
C ASP A 115 10.13 0.56 10.39
N HIS A 116 9.20 -0.38 10.20
CA HIS A 116 8.62 -1.22 11.25
C HIS A 116 7.84 -2.39 10.65
N THR A 117 7.21 -3.21 11.48
CA THR A 117 6.26 -4.24 11.05
C THR A 117 5.16 -4.38 12.09
N MET A 118 3.92 -4.14 11.69
CA MET A 118 2.68 -4.05 12.49
C MET A 118 2.67 -2.96 13.55
N SER A 119 3.62 -3.00 14.48
CA SER A 119 3.79 -1.97 15.50
C SER A 119 5.23 -1.93 15.92
N GLY A 120 5.95 -0.87 15.51
CA GLY A 120 7.34 -0.66 15.90
C GLY A 120 7.55 -0.42 17.40
N ARG A 121 6.46 -0.33 18.19
CA ARG A 121 6.51 -0.28 19.66
C ARG A 121 6.48 -1.67 20.32
N VAL A 122 5.93 -2.66 19.62
CA VAL A 122 5.66 -3.99 20.16
C VAL A 122 6.62 -5.02 19.56
N PHE A 123 6.87 -4.92 18.25
CA PHE A 123 7.69 -5.87 17.53
C PHE A 123 9.01 -5.22 17.13
N HIS A 124 10.11 -5.84 17.57
CA HIS A 124 11.43 -5.56 17.01
C HIS A 124 11.55 -6.14 15.60
N GLU A 125 11.05 -7.36 15.40
CA GLU A 125 11.00 -8.05 14.12
C GLU A 125 9.85 -9.08 14.12
N ILE A 126 9.39 -9.44 12.93
CA ILE A 126 8.48 -10.56 12.70
C ILE A 126 9.15 -11.49 11.70
N ILE A 127 9.15 -12.79 11.99
CA ILE A 127 9.78 -13.82 11.15
C ILE A 127 8.71 -14.83 10.73
N VAL A 128 8.59 -15.07 9.43
CA VAL A 128 7.71 -16.08 8.85
C VAL A 128 8.56 -17.04 8.03
N ASN A 129 8.55 -18.33 8.39
CA ASN A 129 9.35 -19.37 7.72
C ASN A 129 10.84 -19.02 7.58
N GLY A 130 11.43 -18.41 8.62
CA GLY A 130 12.83 -17.99 8.62
C GLY A 130 13.11 -16.70 7.83
N ILE A 131 12.08 -16.04 7.30
CA ILE A 131 12.19 -14.79 6.53
C ILE A 131 11.70 -13.63 7.38
N ARG A 132 12.52 -12.58 7.53
CA ARG A 132 12.10 -11.31 8.14
C ARG A 132 10.99 -10.68 7.30
N ALA A 133 9.81 -10.54 7.89
CA ALA A 133 8.63 -10.11 7.19
C ALA A 133 8.42 -8.60 7.29
N SER A 134 8.10 -7.97 6.15
CA SER A 134 7.41 -6.68 6.10
C SER A 134 5.90 -6.88 6.21
N GLU A 135 5.15 -5.80 6.43
CA GLU A 135 3.69 -5.85 6.34
C GLU A 135 3.23 -6.21 4.93
N TYR A 136 3.96 -5.77 3.90
CA TYR A 136 3.78 -6.23 2.52
C TYR A 136 3.80 -7.76 2.45
N LEU A 137 4.82 -8.41 3.01
CA LEU A 137 4.96 -9.87 2.93
C LEU A 137 3.82 -10.58 3.66
N LEU A 138 3.45 -10.11 4.85
CA LEU A 138 2.33 -10.67 5.61
C LEU A 138 1.01 -10.57 4.83
N ASN A 139 0.75 -9.39 4.25
CA ASN A 139 -0.48 -9.13 3.50
C ASN A 139 -0.48 -9.84 2.14
N ALA A 140 0.69 -10.03 1.51
CA ALA A 140 0.83 -10.79 0.26
C ALA A 140 0.59 -12.29 0.48
N LEU A 141 1.07 -12.85 1.59
CA LEU A 141 0.77 -14.23 1.99
C LEU A 141 -0.74 -14.42 2.18
N TYR A 142 -1.41 -13.48 2.86
CA TYR A 142 -2.87 -13.55 3.03
C TYR A 142 -3.60 -13.44 1.69
N ALA A 143 -3.22 -12.51 0.81
CA ALA A 143 -3.79 -12.40 -0.53
C ALA A 143 -3.62 -13.70 -1.34
N GLY A 144 -2.45 -14.31 -1.23
CA GLY A 144 -2.14 -15.63 -1.80
C GLY A 144 -3.05 -16.74 -1.31
N GLU A 145 -3.28 -16.81 0.01
CA GLU A 145 -4.22 -17.75 0.63
C GLU A 145 -5.65 -17.58 0.07
N LYS A 146 -6.04 -16.36 -0.28
CA LYS A 146 -7.34 -16.06 -0.91
C LYS A 146 -7.34 -16.24 -2.42
N ASN A 147 -6.25 -16.73 -3.00
CA ASN A 147 -6.07 -16.91 -4.44
C ASN A 147 -6.19 -15.59 -5.22
N VAL A 148 -5.78 -14.46 -4.61
CA VAL A 148 -5.80 -13.13 -5.24
C VAL A 148 -4.37 -12.68 -5.52
N PRO A 149 -4.01 -12.35 -6.76
CA PRO A 149 -2.68 -11.85 -7.09
C PRO A 149 -2.50 -10.40 -6.61
N VAL A 150 -1.36 -10.11 -5.97
CA VAL A 150 -0.90 -8.73 -5.76
C VAL A 150 -0.28 -8.24 -7.06
N ILE A 151 -0.92 -7.29 -7.74
CA ILE A 151 -0.47 -6.85 -9.07
C ILE A 151 0.44 -5.62 -9.02
N LEU A 152 0.31 -4.80 -7.97
CA LEU A 152 1.07 -3.57 -7.80
C LEU A 152 1.37 -3.30 -6.33
N VAL A 153 2.60 -2.89 -6.06
CA VAL A 153 3.02 -2.34 -4.76
C VAL A 153 3.66 -0.98 -5.00
N ALA A 154 3.24 0.03 -4.25
CA ALA A 154 3.83 1.37 -4.31
C ALA A 154 4.21 1.84 -2.91
N GLY A 155 5.41 2.39 -2.75
CA GLY A 155 5.92 2.70 -1.41
C GLY A 155 7.34 3.23 -1.35
N ASP A 156 8.00 3.04 -0.21
CA ASP A 156 9.42 3.34 -0.03
C ASP A 156 10.30 2.48 -0.95
N GLU A 157 11.25 3.08 -1.69
CA GLU A 157 12.23 2.41 -2.55
C GLU A 157 12.86 1.16 -1.90
N TYR A 158 13.13 1.18 -0.60
CA TYR A 158 13.77 0.05 0.11
C TYR A 158 12.86 -1.17 0.32
N LEU A 159 11.57 -1.09 -0.02
CA LEU A 159 10.67 -2.23 -0.08
C LEU A 159 10.80 -3.02 -1.40
N ARG A 160 11.42 -2.42 -2.44
CA ARG A 160 11.49 -3.02 -3.80
C ARG A 160 12.08 -4.42 -3.82
N SER A 161 13.17 -4.65 -3.09
CA SER A 161 13.86 -5.93 -3.07
C SER A 161 12.98 -7.05 -2.50
N ASP A 162 12.20 -6.73 -1.47
CA ASP A 162 11.25 -7.66 -0.86
C ASP A 162 10.16 -8.04 -1.87
N VAL A 163 9.59 -7.04 -2.54
CA VAL A 163 8.54 -7.26 -3.56
C VAL A 163 9.06 -8.06 -4.74
N GLN A 164 10.25 -7.76 -5.26
CA GLN A 164 10.84 -8.49 -6.38
C GLN A 164 11.19 -9.94 -6.02
N LYS A 165 11.60 -10.17 -4.78
CA LYS A 165 11.95 -11.50 -4.28
C LYS A 165 10.71 -12.38 -4.13
N HIS A 166 9.63 -11.83 -3.56
CA HIS A 166 8.45 -12.60 -3.18
C HIS A 166 7.39 -12.65 -4.28
N THR A 167 7.14 -11.54 -4.97
CA THR A 167 6.16 -11.47 -6.06
C THR A 167 6.77 -10.83 -7.31
N PRO A 168 7.65 -11.54 -8.05
CA PRO A 168 8.40 -10.96 -9.18
C PRO A 168 7.52 -10.47 -10.34
N TRP A 169 6.26 -10.91 -10.42
CA TRP A 169 5.27 -10.42 -11.39
C TRP A 169 4.69 -9.04 -11.03
N THR A 170 4.72 -8.67 -9.75
CA THR A 170 4.14 -7.44 -9.22
C THR A 170 4.92 -6.23 -9.69
N VAL A 171 4.19 -5.21 -10.16
CA VAL A 171 4.80 -3.93 -10.52
C VAL A 171 5.13 -3.16 -9.25
N PHE A 172 6.39 -2.78 -9.08
CA PHE A 172 6.81 -1.96 -7.96
C PHE A 172 7.02 -0.49 -8.38
N ILE A 173 6.47 0.45 -7.61
CA ILE A 173 6.62 1.89 -7.82
C ILE A 173 7.21 2.54 -6.56
N ASP A 174 8.38 3.15 -6.68
CA ASP A 174 8.92 4.02 -5.65
C ASP A 174 8.14 5.35 -5.61
N LEU A 175 7.56 5.65 -4.45
CA LEU A 175 6.89 6.92 -4.15
C LEU A 175 7.81 7.88 -3.38
N LYS A 176 8.87 7.33 -2.79
CA LYS A 176 9.94 8.07 -2.12
C LYS A 176 11.21 7.23 -2.07
N LYS A 177 12.31 7.91 -1.81
CA LYS A 177 13.58 7.31 -1.42
C LYS A 177 13.91 7.69 0.01
N GLY A 178 13.97 6.71 0.91
CA GLY A 178 14.49 6.94 2.26
C GLY A 178 15.94 7.45 2.25
N ILE A 179 16.26 8.37 3.14
CA ILE A 179 17.64 8.84 3.40
C ILE A 179 18.07 8.33 4.79
N THR A 180 17.19 8.50 5.76
CA THR A 180 17.29 7.93 7.12
C THR A 180 15.91 7.45 7.53
N ARG A 181 15.79 6.87 8.75
CA ARG A 181 14.50 6.53 9.35
C ARG A 181 13.52 7.70 9.41
N TYR A 182 14.01 8.94 9.39
CA TYR A 182 13.18 10.15 9.58
C TYR A 182 13.34 11.19 8.45
N ALA A 183 13.98 10.82 7.34
CA ALA A 183 14.16 11.70 6.21
C ALA A 183 14.02 10.92 4.90
N ALA A 184 13.37 11.52 3.91
CA ALA A 184 13.20 10.93 2.60
C ALA A 184 13.21 12.02 1.52
N ARG A 185 13.54 11.61 0.29
CA ARG A 185 13.42 12.41 -0.92
C ARG A 185 12.17 11.98 -1.68
N PHE A 186 11.45 12.96 -2.24
CA PHE A 186 10.23 12.75 -3.00
C PHE A 186 10.39 13.39 -4.37
N ASP A 187 9.77 12.77 -5.37
CA ASP A 187 9.51 13.45 -6.63
C ASP A 187 8.28 14.37 -6.45
N SER A 188 8.04 15.24 -7.43
CA SER A 188 6.86 16.11 -7.38
C SER A 188 5.57 15.28 -7.43
N TYR A 189 4.47 15.85 -6.93
CA TYR A 189 3.18 15.13 -6.89
C TYR A 189 2.74 14.69 -8.30
N GLU A 190 2.89 15.55 -9.30
CA GLU A 190 2.52 15.25 -10.69
C GLU A 190 3.35 14.10 -11.26
N GLU A 191 4.67 14.08 -11.01
CA GLU A 191 5.54 12.97 -11.42
C GLU A 191 5.15 11.65 -10.74
N VAL A 192 4.73 11.71 -9.46
CA VAL A 192 4.23 10.53 -8.75
C VAL A 192 2.93 10.03 -9.36
N ILE A 193 1.98 10.91 -9.70
CA ILE A 193 0.75 10.51 -10.38
C ILE A 193 1.04 9.90 -11.75
N ASP A 194 2.00 10.44 -12.50
CA ASP A 194 2.42 9.86 -13.79
C ASP A 194 3.05 8.47 -13.63
N LYS A 195 3.88 8.27 -12.60
CA LYS A 195 4.43 6.95 -12.24
C LYS A 195 3.31 5.96 -11.92
N LEU A 196 2.36 6.37 -11.08
CA LEU A 196 1.20 5.55 -10.70
C LEU A 196 0.34 5.17 -11.92
N ARG A 197 0.01 6.15 -12.77
CA ARG A 197 -0.76 5.91 -14.01
C ARG A 197 -0.11 4.85 -14.90
N LYS A 198 1.19 5.01 -15.18
CA LYS A 198 1.95 4.05 -16.00
C LYS A 198 2.02 2.68 -15.33
N GLY A 199 2.34 2.63 -14.05
CA GLY A 199 2.51 1.37 -13.33
C GLY A 199 1.22 0.59 -13.15
N VAL A 200 0.09 1.27 -12.87
CA VAL A 200 -1.24 0.65 -12.82
C VAL A 200 -1.59 0.04 -14.17
N GLN A 201 -1.38 0.77 -15.28
CA GLN A 201 -1.64 0.25 -16.62
C GLN A 201 -0.79 -0.99 -16.92
N ILE A 202 0.50 -0.99 -16.58
CA ILE A 202 1.38 -2.15 -16.74
C ILE A 202 0.88 -3.33 -15.90
N ALA A 203 0.55 -3.10 -14.62
CA ALA A 203 0.08 -4.14 -13.70
C ALA A 203 -1.20 -4.82 -14.21
N ILE A 204 -2.15 -4.03 -14.70
CA ILE A 204 -3.42 -4.53 -15.25
C ILE A 204 -3.19 -5.29 -16.55
N ASN A 205 -2.28 -4.83 -17.41
CA ASN A 205 -1.93 -5.57 -18.62
C ASN A 205 -1.30 -6.93 -18.29
N ARG A 206 -0.41 -7.00 -17.30
CA ARG A 206 0.16 -8.28 -16.81
C ARG A 206 -0.93 -9.21 -16.26
N LEU A 207 -1.87 -8.67 -15.48
CA LEU A 207 -3.03 -9.42 -14.98
C LEU A 207 -3.87 -10.01 -16.13
N LYS A 208 -4.23 -9.18 -17.13
CA LYS A 208 -5.02 -9.63 -18.29
C LYS A 208 -4.31 -10.71 -19.11
N ARG A 209 -2.98 -10.73 -19.13
CA ARG A 209 -2.16 -11.78 -19.77
C ARG A 209 -1.96 -13.03 -18.90
N GLY A 210 -2.48 -13.06 -17.67
CA GLY A 210 -2.30 -14.18 -16.74
C GLY A 210 -0.89 -14.29 -16.14
N GLU A 211 -0.10 -13.21 -16.18
CA GLU A 211 1.28 -13.19 -15.68
C GLU A 211 1.34 -12.96 -14.15
N ALA A 212 0.32 -12.32 -13.59
CA ALA A 212 0.22 -12.09 -12.15
C ALA A 212 -0.35 -13.32 -11.45
N LYS A 213 0.30 -13.77 -10.37
CA LYS A 213 -0.04 -15.00 -9.65
C LYS A 213 -0.31 -14.72 -8.17
N PRO A 214 -1.17 -15.49 -7.49
CA PRO A 214 -1.22 -15.51 -6.04
C PRO A 214 0.12 -15.98 -5.46
N TYR A 215 0.57 -15.39 -4.35
CA TYR A 215 1.83 -15.76 -3.69
C TYR A 215 1.61 -16.90 -2.68
N THR A 216 2.18 -18.08 -2.96
CA THR A 216 2.00 -19.30 -2.16
C THR A 216 3.26 -19.69 -1.41
#